data_AF-S4YR85-F1
#
_entry.id   AF-S4YR85-F1
#
_cell.length_a   1.000
_cell.length_b   1.000
_cell.length_c   1.000
_cell.angle_alpha   90.00
_cell.angle_beta   90.00
_cell.angle_gamma   90.00
#
_symmetry.space_group_name_H-M   'P 1'
#
loop_
_entity.id
_entity.type
_entity.pdbx_description
1 polymer ?
#
loop_
_entity_poly.entity_id
_entity_poly.type
_entity_poly.pdbx_seq_one_letter_code
_entity_poly.pdbx_strand_id
1 'polypeptide(L)'
;MFTKNIAALTISLGLLSGCQHSAEHKTTPPTAEHQLEQLSSLVGASQFLREKCSRADIPTNDKLAAAALNEANKKGWPSQDVNQTQLLDAAKGVFDRLNADATPLEQKCSSFNQSLARFLEHTR
;
A
#
# COMPACT_ATOMS: atom_id res chain seq x y z
N MET A 1 32.37 66.31 6.00
CA MET A 1 32.41 64.93 5.45
C MET A 1 31.39 64.13 6.25
N PHE A 2 30.12 63.97 5.86
CA PHE A 2 29.59 63.14 4.75
C PHE A 2 30.23 61.75 4.80
N THR A 3 29.55 60.64 5.12
CA THR A 3 28.24 60.17 4.62
C THR A 3 27.57 59.15 5.55
N LYS A 4 26.24 59.09 5.45
CA LYS A 4 25.32 58.08 6.00
C LYS A 4 25.55 56.70 5.34
N ASN A 5 25.55 55.62 6.11
CA ASN A 5 25.35 54.26 5.56
C ASN A 5 23.90 53.83 5.81
N ILE A 6 23.08 53.94 4.75
CA ILE A 6 21.82 53.22 4.58
C ILE A 6 22.06 52.27 3.40
N ALA A 7 21.95 50.96 3.63
CA ALA A 7 21.71 49.96 2.59
C ALA A 7 21.08 48.75 3.30
N ALA A 8 19.75 48.63 3.23
CA ALA A 8 19.03 47.79 2.27
C ALA A 8 18.99 46.32 2.76
N LEU A 9 17.86 45.90 3.35
CA LEU A 9 16.77 45.19 2.66
C LEU A 9 17.25 43.88 2.03
N THR A 10 16.84 42.75 2.59
CA THR A 10 16.08 41.66 1.93
C THR A 10 16.18 40.39 2.77
N ILE A 11 15.26 40.20 3.74
CA ILE A 11 15.01 38.86 4.27
C ILE A 11 14.10 38.19 3.25
N SER A 12 14.71 37.32 2.45
CA SER A 12 14.07 36.49 1.44
C SER A 12 12.95 35.68 2.07
N LEU A 13 11.70 36.03 1.74
CA LEU A 13 10.55 35.13 1.87
C LEU A 13 10.85 33.92 0.98
N GLY A 14 11.39 32.87 1.58
CA GLY A 14 11.41 31.54 0.99
C GLY A 14 9.96 31.10 0.86
N LEU A 15 9.37 31.39 -0.30
CA LEU A 15 8.16 30.73 -0.75
C LEU A 15 8.50 29.23 -0.77
N LEU A 16 8.06 28.50 0.25
CA LEU A 16 7.84 27.08 0.09
C LEU A 16 6.79 26.97 -1.01
N SER A 17 7.24 26.82 -2.26
CA SER A 17 6.42 26.23 -3.29
C SER A 17 6.17 24.80 -2.83
N GLY A 18 5.15 24.62 -2.00
CA GLY A 18 4.52 23.32 -1.84
C GLY A 18 4.17 22.87 -3.25
N CYS A 19 4.63 21.69 -3.63
CA CYS A 19 4.17 21.04 -4.85
C CYS A 19 2.67 20.80 -4.69
N GLN A 20 1.85 21.80 -4.98
CA GLN A 20 0.43 21.64 -5.27
C GLN A 20 0.36 21.03 -6.67
N HIS A 21 0.89 19.82 -6.82
CA HIS A 21 0.69 19.02 -8.01
C HIS A 21 -0.70 18.40 -7.90
N SER A 22 -1.72 19.25 -8.01
CA SER A 22 -3.04 18.82 -8.44
C SER A 22 -2.99 18.58 -9.94
N ALA A 23 -2.15 17.63 -10.36
CA ALA A 23 -2.46 16.92 -11.58
C ALA A 23 -3.52 15.91 -11.16
N GLU A 24 -4.70 15.97 -11.78
CA GLU A 24 -5.52 14.77 -11.92
C GLU A 24 -4.64 13.74 -12.64
N HIS A 25 -3.88 12.98 -11.86
CA HIS A 25 -3.09 11.88 -12.34
C HIS A 25 -4.12 10.86 -12.82
N LYS A 26 -4.45 10.89 -14.12
CA LYS A 26 -5.00 9.73 -14.82
C LYS A 26 -3.93 8.66 -14.75
N THR A 27 -3.88 7.97 -13.62
CA THR A 27 -3.03 6.80 -13.42
C THR A 27 -3.55 5.76 -14.37
N THR A 28 -2.82 5.51 -15.46
CA THR A 28 -3.09 4.36 -16.34
C THR A 28 -3.22 3.13 -15.45
N PRO A 29 -4.28 2.31 -15.60
CA PRO A 29 -4.41 1.10 -14.83
C PRO A 29 -3.15 0.23 -14.98
N PRO A 30 -2.68 -0.40 -13.89
CA PRO A 30 -1.57 -1.34 -13.97
C PRO A 30 -1.95 -2.53 -14.85
N THR A 31 -0.95 -3.23 -15.39
CA THR A 31 -1.17 -4.49 -16.12
C THR A 31 -1.84 -5.53 -15.23
N ALA A 32 -2.56 -6.49 -15.82
CA ALA A 32 -3.19 -7.57 -15.08
C ALA A 32 -2.23 -8.32 -14.15
N GLU A 33 -0.99 -8.54 -14.59
CA GLU A 33 0.07 -9.18 -13.79
C GLU A 33 0.42 -8.34 -12.55
N HIS A 34 0.60 -7.02 -12.70
CA HIS A 34 0.88 -6.13 -11.57
C HIS A 34 -0.32 -6.01 -10.63
N GLN A 35 -1.55 -6.00 -11.16
CA GLN A 35 -2.74 -6.05 -10.33
C GLN A 35 -2.74 -7.32 -9.49
N LEU A 36 -2.52 -8.49 -10.11
CA LEU A 36 -2.48 -9.76 -9.40
C LEU A 36 -1.37 -9.78 -8.33
N GLU A 37 -0.18 -9.29 -8.64
CA GLU A 37 0.94 -9.20 -7.71
C GLU A 37 0.60 -8.34 -6.49
N GLN A 38 0.05 -7.15 -6.71
CA GLN A 38 -0.29 -6.23 -5.62
C GLN A 38 -1.43 -6.78 -4.75
N LEU A 39 -2.50 -7.27 -5.36
CA LEU A 39 -3.64 -7.80 -4.63
C LEU A 39 -3.28 -9.08 -3.87
N SER A 40 -2.52 -9.99 -4.50
CA SER A 40 -2.08 -11.23 -3.84
C SER A 40 -1.13 -10.96 -2.68
N SER A 41 -0.30 -9.91 -2.78
CA SER A 41 0.55 -9.46 -1.67
C SER A 41 -0.28 -9.02 -0.46
N LEU A 42 -1.37 -8.26 -0.68
CA LEU A 42 -2.28 -7.86 0.40
C LEU A 42 -2.94 -9.07 1.06
N VAL A 43 -3.49 -9.99 0.27
CA VAL A 43 -4.20 -11.18 0.79
C VAL A 43 -3.24 -12.13 1.50
N GLY A 44 -2.11 -12.48 0.87
CA GLY A 44 -1.13 -13.43 1.40
C GLY A 44 -0.41 -12.92 2.65
N ALA A 45 -0.04 -11.64 2.70
CA ALA A 45 0.57 -11.06 3.89
C ALA A 45 -0.46 -10.87 5.03
N SER A 46 -1.72 -10.58 4.72
CA SER A 46 -2.80 -10.55 5.72
C SER A 46 -3.07 -11.94 6.29
N GLN A 47 -3.08 -12.98 5.45
CA GLN A 47 -3.11 -14.37 5.90
C GLN A 47 -1.92 -14.69 6.82
N PHE A 48 -0.72 -14.25 6.45
CA PHE A 48 0.46 -14.45 7.27
C PHE A 48 0.30 -13.83 8.67
N LEU A 49 -0.21 -12.58 8.75
CA LEU A 49 -0.51 -11.95 10.04
C LEU A 49 -1.51 -12.77 10.87
N ARG A 50 -2.59 -13.25 10.24
CA ARG A 50 -3.62 -14.07 10.90
C ARG A 50 -3.03 -15.35 11.50
N GLU A 51 -2.22 -16.07 10.73
CA GLU A 51 -1.78 -17.41 11.08
C GLU A 51 -0.47 -17.46 11.87
N LYS A 52 0.39 -16.44 11.75
CA LYS A 52 1.73 -16.42 12.34
C LYS A 52 1.96 -15.30 13.35
N CYS A 53 1.12 -14.27 13.36
CA CYS A 53 1.31 -13.06 14.18
C CYS A 53 0.18 -12.82 15.19
N SER A 54 -0.59 -13.85 15.53
CA SER A 54 -1.68 -13.79 16.52
C SER A 54 -2.77 -12.74 16.21
N ARG A 55 -3.00 -12.43 14.92
CA ARG A 55 -4.02 -11.49 14.47
C ARG A 55 -5.33 -12.19 14.12
N ALA A 56 -5.99 -12.77 15.13
CA ALA A 56 -7.26 -13.47 14.96
C ALA A 56 -8.42 -12.54 14.52
N ASP A 57 -8.23 -11.22 14.60
CA ASP A 57 -9.18 -10.22 14.09
C ASP A 57 -9.19 -10.13 12.55
N ILE A 58 -8.20 -10.70 11.87
CA ILE A 58 -8.12 -10.70 10.41
C ILE A 58 -9.04 -11.81 9.85
N PRO A 59 -9.93 -11.49 8.90
CA PRO A 59 -10.91 -12.44 8.36
C PRO A 59 -10.30 -13.52 7.45
N THR A 60 -11.14 -14.42 6.93
CA THR A 60 -10.74 -15.49 6.00
C THR A 60 -10.22 -14.95 4.67
N ASN A 61 -9.46 -15.77 3.94
CA ASN A 61 -8.88 -15.38 2.65
C ASN A 61 -9.93 -14.97 1.62
N ASP A 62 -11.13 -15.58 1.63
CA ASP A 62 -12.21 -15.19 0.72
C ASP A 62 -12.69 -13.76 0.98
N LYS A 63 -12.84 -13.37 2.25
CA LYS A 63 -13.19 -12.00 2.63
C LYS A 63 -12.08 -11.02 2.28
N LEU A 64 -10.81 -11.39 2.52
CA LEU A 64 -9.65 -10.58 2.12
C LEU A 64 -9.58 -10.40 0.60
N ALA A 65 -9.81 -11.45 -0.18
CA ALA A 65 -9.82 -11.41 -1.63
C ALA A 65 -10.97 -10.54 -2.16
N ALA A 66 -12.17 -10.67 -1.59
CA ALA A 66 -13.30 -9.82 -1.92
C ALA A 66 -13.02 -8.34 -1.63
N ALA A 67 -12.40 -8.03 -0.49
CA ALA A 67 -11.99 -6.67 -0.14
C ALA A 67 -10.91 -6.13 -1.10
N ALA A 68 -9.91 -6.93 -1.44
CA ALA A 68 -8.86 -6.56 -2.39
C ALA A 68 -9.42 -6.25 -3.78
N LEU A 69 -10.33 -7.08 -4.30
CA LEU A 69 -11.01 -6.84 -5.57
C LEU A 69 -11.92 -5.59 -5.52
N ASN A 70 -12.58 -5.34 -4.39
CA ASN A 70 -13.35 -4.12 -4.20
C ASN A 70 -12.46 -2.86 -4.21
N GLU A 71 -11.28 -2.91 -3.59
CA GLU A 71 -10.29 -1.83 -3.66
C GLU A 71 -9.76 -1.59 -5.08
N ALA A 72 -9.52 -2.66 -5.86
CA ALA A 72 -9.16 -2.57 -7.27
C ALA A 72 -10.28 -1.88 -8.08
N ASN A 73 -11.54 -2.27 -7.86
CA ASN A 73 -12.70 -1.65 -8.50
C ASN A 73 -12.82 -0.15 -8.16
N LYS A 74 -12.64 0.23 -6.89
CA LYS A 74 -12.62 1.64 -6.46
C LYS A 74 -11.52 2.46 -7.13
N LYS A 75 -10.39 1.83 -7.50
CA LYS A 75 -9.29 2.44 -8.24
C LYS A 75 -9.53 2.48 -9.76
N GLY A 76 -10.66 1.96 -10.24
CA GLY A 76 -10.97 1.88 -11.66
C GLY A 76 -10.13 0.84 -12.41
N TRP A 77 -9.58 -0.16 -11.70
CA TRP A 77 -8.86 -1.26 -12.35
C TRP A 77 -9.87 -2.19 -13.03
N PRO A 78 -9.58 -2.69 -14.24
CA PRO A 78 -10.53 -3.53 -14.96
C PRO A 78 -10.83 -4.84 -14.23
N SER A 79 -12.10 -5.08 -13.90
CA SER A 79 -12.53 -6.23 -13.09
C SER A 79 -12.32 -7.60 -13.77
N GLN A 80 -12.12 -7.63 -15.08
CA GLN A 80 -11.81 -8.85 -15.84
C GLN A 80 -10.34 -9.27 -15.77
N ASP A 81 -9.44 -8.41 -15.27
CA ASP A 81 -8.00 -8.67 -15.32
C ASP A 81 -7.55 -9.68 -14.25
N VAL A 82 -8.25 -9.73 -13.12
CA VAL A 82 -7.95 -10.63 -11.99
C VAL A 82 -9.26 -11.16 -11.43
N ASN A 83 -9.41 -12.48 -11.41
CA ASN A 83 -10.53 -13.13 -10.72
C ASN A 83 -10.13 -13.65 -9.33
N GLN A 84 -11.14 -13.93 -8.50
CA GLN A 84 -10.93 -14.36 -7.11
C GLN A 84 -10.10 -15.65 -6.99
N THR A 85 -10.31 -16.63 -7.87
CA THR A 85 -9.57 -17.90 -7.82
C THR A 85 -8.08 -17.68 -8.12
N GLN A 86 -7.76 -16.90 -9.17
CA GLN A 86 -6.37 -16.54 -9.49
C GLN A 86 -5.72 -15.76 -8.35
N LEU A 87 -6.45 -14.82 -7.75
CA LEU A 87 -5.97 -14.04 -6.62
C LEU A 87 -5.64 -14.92 -5.41
N LEU A 88 -6.53 -15.86 -5.06
CA LEU A 88 -6.31 -16.77 -3.94
C LEU A 88 -5.13 -17.71 -4.16
N ASP A 89 -4.96 -18.23 -5.38
CA ASP A 89 -3.81 -19.07 -5.74
C ASP A 89 -2.48 -18.29 -5.65
N ALA A 90 -2.43 -17.09 -6.21
CA ALA A 90 -1.26 -16.22 -6.11
C ALA A 90 -0.97 -15.82 -4.66
N ALA A 91 -2.00 -15.54 -3.86
CA ALA A 91 -1.87 -15.19 -2.45
C ALA A 91 -1.30 -16.35 -1.61
N LYS A 92 -1.68 -17.60 -1.93
CA LYS A 92 -1.05 -18.78 -1.35
C LYS A 92 0.45 -18.81 -1.65
N GLY A 93 0.84 -18.52 -2.89
CA GLY A 93 2.26 -18.40 -3.26
C GLY A 93 3.00 -17.31 -2.46
N VAL A 94 2.38 -16.17 -2.20
CA VAL A 94 2.94 -15.13 -1.32
C VAL A 94 3.12 -15.65 0.09
N PHE A 95 2.08 -16.27 0.67
CA PHE A 95 2.13 -16.83 2.03
C PHE A 95 3.24 -17.88 2.17
N ASP A 96 3.36 -18.80 1.21
CA ASP A 96 4.39 -19.84 1.21
C ASP A 96 5.81 -19.24 1.13
N ARG A 97 6.02 -18.19 0.32
CA ARG A 97 7.29 -17.44 0.29
C ARG A 97 7.58 -16.75 1.62
N LEU A 98 6.58 -16.13 2.25
CA LEU A 98 6.75 -15.48 3.56
C LEU A 98 7.08 -16.49 4.66
N ASN A 99 6.60 -17.73 4.57
CA ASN A 99 7.01 -18.79 5.49
C ASN A 99 8.45 -19.27 5.27
N ALA A 100 8.90 -19.33 4.01
CA ALA A 100 10.25 -19.77 3.66
C ALA A 100 11.32 -18.67 3.88
N ASP A 101 10.93 -17.41 3.88
CA ASP A 101 11.83 -16.28 4.09
C ASP A 101 12.51 -16.33 5.47
N ALA A 102 13.81 -16.01 5.54
CA ALA A 102 14.61 -16.13 6.76
C ALA A 102 14.49 -14.93 7.73
N THR A 103 13.76 -13.87 7.36
CA THR A 103 13.58 -12.69 8.23
C THR A 103 12.90 -13.12 9.55
N PRO A 104 13.36 -12.64 10.72
CA PRO A 104 12.75 -12.97 12.01
C PRO A 104 11.24 -12.73 12.02
N LEU A 105 10.48 -13.64 12.64
CA LEU A 105 9.02 -13.58 12.69
C LEU A 105 8.53 -12.24 13.24
N GLU A 106 9.11 -11.77 14.34
CA GLU A 106 8.74 -10.49 14.96
C GLU A 106 8.92 -9.31 14.01
N GLN A 107 9.98 -9.31 13.20
CA GLN A 107 10.23 -8.26 12.21
C GLN A 107 9.20 -8.30 11.08
N LYS A 108 8.86 -9.50 10.57
CA LYS A 108 7.77 -9.66 9.58
C LYS A 108 6.44 -9.17 10.15
N CYS A 109 6.08 -9.60 11.35
CA CYS A 109 4.83 -9.23 12.00
C CYS A 109 4.74 -7.71 12.24
N SER A 110 5.80 -7.10 12.76
CA SER A 110 5.85 -5.64 12.99
C SER A 110 5.70 -4.86 11.67
N SER A 111 6.47 -5.24 10.65
CA SER A 111 6.42 -4.62 9.32
C SER A 111 5.03 -4.72 8.68
N PHE A 112 4.46 -5.92 8.62
CA PHE A 112 3.15 -6.14 8.01
C PHE A 112 2.00 -5.53 8.82
N ASN A 113 2.07 -5.52 10.15
CA ASN A 113 1.06 -4.84 10.97
C ASN A 113 0.97 -3.35 10.63
N GLN A 114 2.10 -2.70 10.34
CA GLN A 114 2.12 -1.29 9.95
C GLN A 114 1.66 -1.09 8.50
N SER A 115 2.21 -1.86 7.56
CA SER A 115 1.95 -1.66 6.12
C SER A 115 0.53 -2.07 5.69
N LEU A 116 -0.07 -3.06 6.36
CA LEU A 116 -1.41 -3.54 6.03
C LEU A 116 -2.54 -2.87 6.81
N ALA A 117 -2.24 -1.95 7.73
CA ALA A 117 -3.23 -1.35 8.62
C ALA A 117 -4.45 -0.78 7.86
N ARG A 118 -4.21 0.07 6.85
CA ARG A 118 -5.28 0.65 6.03
C ARG A 118 -6.11 -0.39 5.28
N PHE A 119 -5.45 -1.43 4.75
CA PHE A 119 -6.17 -2.47 4.02
C PHE A 119 -7.09 -3.23 4.98
N LEU A 120 -6.58 -3.61 6.15
CA LEU A 120 -7.32 -4.40 7.13
C LEU A 120 -8.49 -3.64 7.77
N GLU A 121 -8.44 -2.31 7.88
CA GLU A 121 -9.57 -1.49 8.32
C GLU A 121 -10.84 -1.71 7.48
N HIS A 122 -10.68 -1.99 6.19
CA HIS A 122 -11.79 -2.19 5.24
C HIS A 122 -12.23 -3.65 5.12
N THR A 123 -11.63 -4.56 5.91
CA THR A 123 -11.89 -6.01 5.82
C THR A 123 -12.70 -6.58 6.98
N ARG A 124 -12.89 -5.80 8.05
CA ARG A 124 -13.56 -6.23 9.28
C ARG A 124 -15.07 -6.35 9.12
#